data_AF-A0A829HE52-F1
#
_entry.id   AF-A0A829HE52-F1
#
_cell.length_a   1.000
_cell.length_b   1.000
_cell.length_c   1.000
_cell.angle_alpha   90.00
_cell.angle_beta   90.00
_cell.angle_gamma   90.00
#
_symmetry.space_group_name_H-M   'P 1'
#
loop_
_entity.id
_entity.type
_entity.pdbx_description
1 polymer ?
#
loop_
_entity_poly.entity_id
_entity_poly.type
_entity_poly.pdbx_seq_one_letter_code
_entity_poly.pdbx_strand_id
1 'polypeptide(L)'
;MSNILFLGCFINKKALRKTIFLVFIVYLCSCTSVDETQQGRYFTHVINQYFGEYQPNEKNWVDKPESKYSITKIKKSNLSLNDFSNIRKKLEVDGWKLISDQDSYYEYCLGKKCI
;
A
#
# COMPACT_ATOMS: atom_id res chain seq x y z
N MET A 1 -2.61 58.62 24.74
CA MET A 1 -3.86 57.92 25.10
C MET A 1 -4.65 57.69 23.82
N SER A 2 -4.52 56.50 23.20
CA SER A 2 -5.26 56.16 21.99
C SER A 2 -6.55 55.45 22.35
N ASN A 3 -7.68 56.07 22.03
CA ASN A 3 -9.00 55.47 22.11
C ASN A 3 -9.19 54.50 20.94
N ILE A 4 -9.27 53.21 21.25
CA ILE A 4 -9.60 52.14 20.31
C ILE A 4 -11.11 52.19 20.08
N LEU A 5 -11.50 52.54 18.85
CA LEU A 5 -12.87 52.48 18.35
C LEU A 5 -13.37 51.03 18.37
N PHE A 6 -14.38 50.76 19.19
CA PHE A 6 -15.18 49.54 19.14
C PHE A 6 -15.96 49.52 17.82
N LEU A 7 -15.41 48.83 16.81
CA LEU A 7 -16.19 48.41 15.65
C LEU A 7 -17.04 47.21 16.08
N GLY A 8 -18.25 47.47 16.54
CA GLY A 8 -19.25 46.46 16.87
C GLY A 8 -19.59 45.64 15.62
N CYS A 9 -18.97 44.47 15.50
CA CYS A 9 -19.32 43.50 14.48
C CYS A 9 -20.65 42.84 14.89
N PHE A 10 -21.77 43.34 14.34
CA PHE A 10 -23.07 42.68 14.42
C PHE A 10 -23.02 41.38 13.63
N ILE A 11 -22.51 40.31 14.25
CA ILE A 11 -22.54 38.97 13.65
C ILE A 11 -23.99 38.47 13.72
N ASN A 12 -24.66 38.48 12.58
CA ASN A 12 -26.00 37.95 12.43
C ASN A 12 -26.00 36.44 12.77
N LYS A 13 -26.67 36.04 13.88
CA LYS A 13 -26.73 34.64 14.36
C LYS A 13 -27.16 33.64 13.27
N LYS A 14 -27.96 34.06 12.30
CA LYS A 14 -28.36 33.21 11.15
C LYS A 14 -27.20 32.95 10.19
N ALA A 15 -26.34 33.94 9.96
CA ALA A 15 -25.16 33.81 9.10
C ALA A 15 -24.10 32.90 9.76
N LEU A 16 -23.84 33.09 11.07
CA LEU A 16 -22.90 32.26 11.82
C LEU A 16 -23.30 30.78 11.82
N ARG A 17 -24.60 30.48 11.98
CA ARG A 17 -25.12 29.11 11.97
C ARG A 17 -24.97 28.43 10.60
N LYS A 18 -25.13 29.18 9.49
CA LYS A 18 -24.92 28.66 8.13
C LYS A 18 -23.44 28.37 7.85
N THR A 19 -22.54 29.23 8.31
CA THR A 19 -21.09 29.03 8.16
C THR A 19 -20.60 27.81 8.93
N ILE A 20 -21.06 27.61 10.16
CA ILE A 20 -20.73 26.42 10.96
C ILE A 20 -21.21 25.13 10.28
N PHE A 21 -22.41 25.16 9.69
CA PHE A 21 -22.97 24.01 8.98
C PHE A 21 -22.17 23.66 7.71
N LEU A 22 -21.70 24.68 6.98
CA LEU A 22 -20.81 24.51 5.82
C LEU A 22 -19.46 23.91 6.22
N VAL A 23 -18.85 24.38 7.31
CA VAL A 23 -17.58 23.83 7.83
C VAL A 23 -17.75 22.37 8.25
N PHE A 24 -18.89 22.01 8.86
CA PHE A 24 -19.19 20.63 9.23
C PHE A 24 -19.35 19.69 8.03
N ILE A 25 -19.96 20.15 6.93
CA ILE A 25 -20.09 19.36 5.70
C ILE A 25 -18.74 19.13 5.05
N VAL A 26 -17.86 20.14 5.01
CA VAL A 26 -16.49 20.00 4.47
C VAL A 26 -15.66 19.03 5.32
N TYR A 27 -15.84 19.04 6.65
CA TYR A 27 -15.17 18.12 7.56
C TYR A 27 -15.63 16.66 7.36
N LEU A 28 -16.92 16.42 7.15
CA LEU A 28 -17.47 15.08 6.91
C LEU A 28 -17.15 14.53 5.50
N CYS A 29 -16.90 15.39 4.51
CA CYS A 29 -16.48 14.98 3.17
C CYS A 29 -14.98 14.66 3.05
N SER A 30 -14.21 14.81 4.14
CA SER A 30 -12.83 14.30 4.20
C SER A 30 -12.85 12.78 4.40
N CYS A 31 -13.46 12.05 3.46
CA CYS A 31 -13.28 10.62 3.31
C CYS A 31 -11.81 10.37 3.01
N THR A 32 -11.08 9.87 4.01
CA THR A 32 -9.82 9.18 3.74
C THR A 32 -10.17 7.87 3.05
N SER A 33 -10.23 7.87 1.71
CA SER A 33 -10.04 6.63 0.98
C SER A 33 -8.70 6.07 1.45
N VAL A 34 -8.71 4.86 2.01
CA VAL A 34 -7.48 4.10 2.20
C VAL A 34 -7.01 3.75 0.80
N ASP A 35 -6.25 4.67 0.20
CA ASP A 35 -5.62 4.43 -1.09
C ASP A 35 -4.69 3.24 -0.90
N GLU A 36 -5.02 2.11 -1.52
CA GLU A 36 -4.01 1.08 -1.78
C GLU A 36 -2.87 1.78 -2.53
N THR A 37 -1.75 1.95 -1.84
CA THR A 37 -0.56 2.58 -2.41
C THR A 37 -0.22 1.86 -3.72
N GLN A 38 0.17 2.60 -4.77
CA GLN A 38 0.50 2.03 -6.09
C GLN A 38 1.49 0.84 -5.98
N GLN A 39 2.35 0.84 -4.97
CA GLN A 39 3.25 -0.26 -4.63
C GLN A 39 2.55 -1.52 -4.10
N GLY A 40 1.44 -1.43 -3.37
CA GLY A 40 0.67 -2.60 -2.93
C GLY A 40 0.08 -3.35 -4.11
N ARG A 41 -0.49 -2.60 -5.07
CA ARG A 41 -0.94 -3.16 -6.35
C ARG A 41 0.21 -3.81 -7.12
N TYR A 42 1.42 -3.28 -7.02
CA TYR A 42 2.60 -3.86 -7.66
C TYR A 42 3.00 -5.23 -7.09
N PHE A 43 3.04 -5.41 -5.77
CA PHE A 43 3.39 -6.71 -5.17
C PHE A 43 2.34 -7.79 -5.45
N THR A 44 1.05 -7.49 -5.25
CA THR A 44 -0.02 -8.44 -5.58
C THR A 44 -0.04 -8.75 -7.08
N HIS A 45 0.27 -7.78 -7.95
CA HIS A 45 0.42 -8.03 -9.38
C HIS A 45 1.57 -8.99 -9.68
N VAL A 46 2.75 -8.79 -9.08
CA VAL A 46 3.91 -9.69 -9.21
C VAL A 46 3.55 -11.10 -8.75
N ILE A 47 2.94 -11.24 -7.57
CA ILE A 47 2.56 -12.56 -7.05
C ILE A 47 1.56 -13.25 -8.00
N ASN A 48 0.55 -12.53 -8.49
CA ASN A 48 -0.40 -13.10 -9.43
C ASN A 48 0.23 -13.44 -10.79
N GLN A 49 1.17 -12.62 -11.28
CA GLN A 49 1.86 -12.83 -12.55
C GLN A 49 2.66 -14.14 -12.57
N TYR A 50 3.44 -14.41 -11.51
CA TYR A 50 4.30 -15.60 -11.48
C TYR A 50 3.63 -16.80 -10.83
N PHE A 51 2.78 -16.56 -9.84
CA PHE A 51 2.28 -17.61 -8.95
C PHE A 51 0.77 -17.81 -9.01
N GLY A 52 0.01 -16.98 -9.74
CA GLY A 52 -1.46 -16.96 -9.70
C GLY A 52 -2.13 -18.30 -10.02
N GLU A 53 -1.61 -19.03 -11.01
CA GLU A 53 -2.12 -20.35 -11.40
C GLU A 53 -1.93 -21.42 -10.32
N TYR A 54 -1.03 -21.18 -9.36
CA TYR A 54 -0.69 -22.13 -8.30
C TYR A 54 -1.45 -21.88 -6.99
N GLN A 55 -2.46 -21.01 -7.03
CA GLN A 55 -3.31 -20.63 -5.89
C GLN A 55 -2.48 -20.09 -4.71
N PRO A 56 -1.78 -18.95 -4.91
CA PRO A 56 -0.94 -18.37 -3.88
C PRO A 56 -1.79 -17.81 -2.74
N ASN A 57 -1.32 -17.98 -1.51
CA ASN A 57 -1.87 -17.35 -0.32
C ASN A 57 -0.87 -16.29 0.16
N GLU A 58 -1.09 -15.05 -0.24
CA GLU A 58 -0.28 -13.90 0.13
C GLU A 58 -0.67 -13.39 1.52
N LYS A 59 0.33 -13.11 2.35
CA LYS A 59 0.19 -12.40 3.63
C LYS A 59 1.14 -11.23 3.67
N ASN A 60 0.59 -10.02 3.71
CA ASN A 60 1.36 -8.79 3.89
C ASN A 60 1.84 -8.71 5.35
N TRP A 61 3.14 -8.65 5.56
CA TRP A 61 3.76 -8.58 6.89
C TRP A 61 4.16 -7.14 7.24
N VAL A 62 4.69 -6.41 6.26
CA VAL A 62 4.99 -4.99 6.38
C VAL A 62 4.37 -4.29 5.19
N ASP A 63 3.48 -3.33 5.47
CA ASP A 63 2.83 -2.50 4.47
C ASP A 63 3.11 -1.02 4.76
N LYS A 64 4.34 -0.59 4.43
CA LYS A 64 4.76 0.82 4.53
C LYS A 64 5.15 1.35 3.15
N PRO A 65 4.96 2.65 2.87
CA PRO A 65 5.32 3.25 1.57
C PRO A 65 6.80 3.10 1.18
N GLU A 66 7.68 2.95 2.18
CA GLU A 66 9.12 2.85 1.96
C GLU A 66 9.64 1.42 2.03
N SER A 67 8.86 0.50 2.60
CA SER A 67 9.25 -0.91 2.75
C SER A 67 8.01 -1.78 2.78
N LYS A 68 7.89 -2.65 1.78
CA LYS A 68 6.88 -3.69 1.74
C LYS A 68 7.53 -5.06 1.81
N TYR A 69 6.95 -5.91 2.63
CA TYR A 69 7.37 -7.29 2.79
C TYR A 69 6.12 -8.17 2.83
N SER A 70 6.03 -9.08 1.87
CA SER A 70 4.93 -10.02 1.69
C SER A 70 5.46 -11.44 1.70
N ILE A 71 4.77 -12.33 2.42
CA ILE A 71 5.06 -13.76 2.41
C ILE A 71 3.98 -14.44 1.57
N THR A 72 4.38 -15.11 0.51
CA THR A 72 3.47 -15.88 -0.33
C THR A 72 3.65 -17.37 -0.07
N LYS A 73 2.56 -18.05 0.30
CA LYS A 73 2.54 -19.49 0.55
C LYS A 73 1.85 -20.22 -0.59
N ILE A 74 2.47 -21.29 -1.08
CA ILE A 74 1.92 -22.15 -2.13
C ILE A 74 1.98 -23.59 -1.64
N LYS A 75 0.92 -24.36 -1.89
CA LYS A 75 0.93 -25.79 -1.56
C LYS A 75 1.93 -26.52 -2.45
N LYS A 76 2.76 -27.38 -1.88
CA LYS A 76 3.73 -28.19 -2.64
C LYS A 76 3.09 -29.07 -3.71
N SER A 77 1.82 -29.48 -3.53
CA SER A 77 1.04 -30.22 -4.53
C SER A 77 0.70 -29.39 -5.77
N ASN A 78 0.67 -28.06 -5.65
CA ASN A 78 0.24 -27.17 -6.72
C ASN A 78 1.42 -26.72 -7.59
N LEU A 79 2.64 -26.63 -7.03
CA LEU A 79 3.81 -26.12 -7.73
C LEU A 79 4.91 -27.18 -7.80
N SER A 80 5.18 -27.67 -9.00
CA SER A 80 6.27 -28.63 -9.23
C SER A 80 7.64 -27.95 -9.13
N LEU A 81 8.69 -28.74 -8.87
CA LEU A 81 10.07 -28.23 -8.84
C LEU A 81 10.51 -27.67 -10.20
N ASN A 82 10.04 -28.26 -11.30
CA ASN A 82 10.36 -27.81 -12.65
C ASN A 82 9.71 -26.46 -12.95
N ASP A 83 8.44 -26.31 -12.61
CA ASP A 83 7.72 -25.04 -12.79
C ASP A 83 8.34 -23.95 -11.93
N PHE A 84 8.68 -24.26 -10.69
CA PHE A 84 9.38 -23.32 -9.82
C PHE A 84 10.73 -22.91 -10.40
N SER A 85 11.52 -23.85 -10.95
CA SER A 85 12.79 -23.52 -11.63
C SER A 85 12.57 -22.57 -12.82
N ASN A 86 11.49 -22.75 -13.59
CA ASN A 86 11.16 -21.86 -14.69
C ASN A 86 10.72 -20.47 -14.21
N ILE A 87 9.95 -20.39 -13.13
CA ILE A 87 9.57 -19.11 -12.51
C ILE A 87 10.81 -18.37 -12.01
N ARG A 88 11.76 -19.06 -11.38
CA ARG A 88 13.03 -18.46 -10.91
C ARG A 88 13.80 -17.78 -12.04
N LYS A 89 13.91 -18.44 -13.20
CA LYS A 89 14.55 -17.85 -14.39
C LYS A 89 13.84 -16.58 -14.87
N LYS A 90 12.50 -16.58 -14.88
CA LYS A 90 11.70 -15.40 -15.25
C LYS A 90 11.90 -14.25 -14.27
N LEU A 91 11.86 -14.53 -12.97
CA LEU A 91 12.12 -13.55 -11.91
C LEU A 91 13.50 -12.88 -12.10
N GLU A 92 14.55 -13.68 -12.35
CA GLU A 92 15.90 -13.18 -12.60
C GLU A 92 15.99 -12.26 -13.83
N VAL A 93 15.35 -12.65 -14.95
CA VAL A 93 15.27 -11.83 -16.17
C VAL A 93 14.55 -10.49 -15.90
N ASP A 94 13.52 -10.52 -15.07
CA ASP A 94 12.73 -9.34 -14.70
C ASP A 94 13.39 -8.51 -13.57
N GLY A 95 14.62 -8.85 -13.18
CA GLY A 95 15.45 -8.06 -12.27
C GLY A 95 15.27 -8.38 -10.78
N TRP A 96 14.53 -9.44 -10.44
CA TRP A 96 14.48 -9.98 -9.09
C TRP A 96 15.73 -10.79 -8.79
N LYS A 97 16.31 -10.58 -7.62
CA LYS A 97 17.49 -11.31 -7.15
C LYS A 97 17.13 -12.15 -5.95
N LEU A 98 17.51 -13.42 -6.00
CA LEU A 98 17.46 -14.31 -4.84
C LEU A 98 18.45 -13.81 -3.77
N ILE A 99 17.96 -13.59 -2.57
CA ILE A 99 18.75 -13.23 -1.39
C ILE A 99 19.02 -14.46 -0.54
N SER A 100 17.99 -15.28 -0.32
CA SER A 100 18.06 -16.44 0.58
C SER A 100 17.24 -17.61 0.05
N ASP A 101 17.74 -18.80 0.37
CA ASP A 101 17.31 -20.13 -0.04
C ASP A 101 17.55 -21.02 1.20
N GLN A 102 16.56 -21.08 2.10
CA GLN A 102 16.68 -21.81 3.37
C GLN A 102 15.33 -22.39 3.78
N ASP A 103 15.34 -23.63 4.28
CA ASP A 103 14.18 -24.27 4.93
C ASP A 103 12.85 -24.19 4.13
N SER A 104 12.93 -24.32 2.80
CA SER A 104 11.80 -24.18 1.86
C SER A 104 11.25 -22.76 1.68
N TYR A 105 11.98 -21.74 2.15
CA TYR A 105 11.73 -20.34 1.89
C TYR A 105 12.70 -19.80 0.85
N TYR A 106 12.17 -18.98 -0.06
CA TYR A 106 12.94 -18.30 -1.10
C TYR A 106 12.66 -16.81 -1.00
N GLU A 107 13.69 -16.04 -0.67
CA GLU A 107 13.59 -14.60 -0.49
C GLU A 107 14.13 -13.89 -1.71
N TYR A 108 13.34 -12.97 -2.25
CA TYR A 108 13.71 -12.19 -3.43
C TYR A 108 13.63 -10.69 -3.12
N CYS A 109 14.52 -9.94 -3.75
CA CYS A 109 14.48 -8.48 -3.75
C CYS A 109 14.58 -7.94 -5.17
N LEU A 110 13.85 -6.85 -5.42
CA LEU A 110 13.81 -6.18 -6.70
C LEU A 110 14.80 -5.01 -6.73
N GLY A 111 15.68 -5.00 -7.72
CA GLY A 111 16.58 -3.89 -7.98
C GLY A 111 17.88 -3.92 -7.15
N LYS A 112 18.47 -2.74 -6.93
CA LYS A 112 19.83 -2.60 -6.36
C LYS A 112 19.87 -2.35 -4.85
N LYS A 113 18.73 -2.10 -4.20
CA LYS A 113 18.65 -1.81 -2.75
C LYS A 113 18.41 -3.07 -1.92
N CYS A 114 19.12 -4.15 -2.24
CA CYS A 114 19.03 -5.41 -1.51
C CYS A 114 20.21 -5.50 -0.53
N ILE A 115 20.27 -4.55 0.42
CA ILE A 115 21.21 -4.51 1.56
C ILE A 115 20.50 -3.82 2.72
#